data_AF-A0A6I3DRX1-F1
#
_entry.id   AF-A0A6I3DRX1-F1
#
_cell.length_a   1.000
_cell.length_b   1.000
_cell.length_c   1.000
_cell.angle_alpha   90.00
_cell.angle_beta   90.00
_cell.angle_gamma   90.00
#
_symmetry.space_group_name_H-M   'P 1'
#
loop_
_entity.id
_entity.type
_entity.pdbx_description
1 polymer ?
#
loop_
_entity_poly.entity_id
_entity_poly.type
_entity_poly.pdbx_seq_one_letter_code
_entity_poly.pdbx_strand_id
1 'polypeptide(L)' 'YEADQLGQGKENSRAFLIDNPDLANEIESKIRAHFATPVEVDPALVAEIDEAAAEVDF' A
#
# COMPACT_ATOMS: atom_id res chain seq x y z
N TYR A 1 -3.44 36.37 -8.32
CA TYR A 1 -4.37 35.83 -7.29
C TYR A 1 -5.01 34.59 -7.88
N GLU A 2 -4.21 33.56 -8.20
CA GLU A 2 -4.62 32.40 -9.03
C GLU A 2 -3.97 31.08 -8.55
N ALA A 3 -3.47 31.04 -7.32
CA ALA A 3 -2.84 29.86 -6.73
C ALA A 3 -3.65 29.25 -5.57
N ASP A 4 -4.80 29.85 -5.21
CA ASP A 4 -5.50 29.60 -3.94
C ASP A 4 -6.54 28.47 -4.00
N GLN A 5 -6.80 27.92 -5.20
CA GLN A 5 -7.79 26.85 -5.40
C GLN A 5 -7.17 25.48 -5.78
N LEU A 6 -5.85 25.39 -5.89
CA LEU A 6 -5.21 24.14 -6.35
C LEU A 6 -5.31 23.00 -5.31
N GLY A 7 -5.59 23.33 -4.05
CA GLY A 7 -5.79 22.36 -2.95
C GLY A 7 -7.24 21.96 -2.70
N GLN A 8 -8.21 22.60 -3.38
CA GLN A 8 -9.64 22.42 -3.09
C GLN A 8 -10.12 21.07 -3.64
N GLY A 9 -10.00 20.03 -2.82
CA GLY A 9 -10.37 18.65 -3.15
C GLY A 9 -9.24 17.67 -2.88
N LYS A 10 -8.00 18.00 -3.24
CA LYS A 10 -6.84 17.13 -2.96
C LYS A 10 -6.46 17.13 -1.48
N GLU A 11 -6.38 18.30 -0.84
CA GLU A 11 -6.17 18.38 0.61
C GLU A 11 -7.32 17.72 1.38
N ASN A 12 -8.58 17.98 0.96
CA ASN A 12 -9.75 17.38 1.60
C ASN A 12 -9.78 15.85 1.46
N SER A 13 -9.44 15.33 0.28
CA SER A 13 -9.36 13.88 0.05
C SER A 13 -8.23 13.26 0.87
N ARG A 14 -7.08 13.95 0.97
CA ARG A 14 -5.97 13.50 1.82
C ARG A 14 -6.37 13.46 3.30
N ALA A 15 -6.96 14.53 3.82
CA ALA A 15 -7.43 14.58 5.21
C ALA A 15 -8.47 13.47 5.48
N PHE A 16 -9.45 13.31 4.58
CA PHE A 16 -10.47 12.28 4.67
C PHE A 16 -9.89 10.85 4.70
N LEU A 17 -8.87 10.55 3.88
CA LEU A 17 -8.21 9.25 3.89
C LEU A 17 -7.33 9.04 5.14
N ILE A 18 -6.72 10.09 5.67
CA ILE A 18 -5.96 10.03 6.93
C ILE A 18 -6.90 9.76 8.12
N ASP A 19 -8.06 10.42 8.15
CA ASP A 19 -9.05 10.27 9.21
C ASP A 19 -9.78 8.91 9.14
N ASN A 20 -9.71 8.21 7.99
CA ASN A 20 -10.36 6.92 7.76
C ASN A 20 -9.34 5.87 7.26
N PRO A 21 -8.46 5.38 8.14
CA PRO A 21 -7.37 4.46 7.74
C PRO A 21 -7.89 3.14 7.16
N ASP A 22 -9.01 2.61 7.65
CA ASP A 22 -9.59 1.37 7.14
C ASP A 22 -10.05 1.50 5.67
N LEU A 23 -10.71 2.62 5.37
CA LEU A 23 -11.14 2.95 4.01
C LEU A 23 -9.94 3.21 3.08
N ALA A 24 -8.91 3.88 3.59
CA ALA A 24 -7.67 4.09 2.84
C ALA A 24 -7.01 2.77 2.47
N ASN A 25 -6.90 1.83 3.42
CA ASN A 25 -6.35 0.49 3.21
C ASN A 25 -7.17 -0.32 2.19
N GLU A 26 -8.50 -0.22 2.24
CA GLU A 26 -9.39 -0.88 1.28
C GLU A 26 -9.18 -0.34 -0.15
N ILE A 27 -9.13 0.99 -0.29
CA ILE A 27 -8.89 1.66 -1.58
C ILE A 27 -7.49 1.28 -2.11
N GLU A 28 -6.47 1.30 -1.25
CA GLU A 28 -5.12 0.89 -1.62
C GLU A 28 -5.07 -0.57 -2.09
N SER A 29 -5.72 -1.47 -1.35
CA SER A 29 -5.79 -2.89 -1.71
C SER A 29 -6.46 -3.11 -3.06
N LYS A 30 -7.55 -2.38 -3.35
CA LYS A 30 -8.24 -2.42 -4.64
C LYS A 30 -7.38 -1.87 -5.78
N ILE A 31 -6.68 -0.76 -5.56
CA ILE A 31 -5.75 -0.17 -6.54
C ILE A 31 -4.61 -1.15 -6.82
N ARG A 32 -4.00 -1.72 -5.79
CA ARG A 32 -2.94 -2.73 -5.95
C ARG A 32 -3.46 -3.96 -6.68
N ALA A 33 -4.63 -4.49 -6.34
CA ALA A 33 -5.18 -5.65 -7.05
C ALA A 33 -5.48 -5.37 -8.54
N HIS A 34 -5.83 -4.14 -8.89
CA HIS A 34 -6.17 -3.77 -10.27
C HIS A 34 -4.94 -3.41 -11.12
N PHE A 35 -3.95 -2.74 -10.53
CA PHE A 35 -2.79 -2.19 -11.25
C PHE A 35 -1.48 -2.90 -10.95
N ALA A 36 -1.32 -3.50 -9.77
CA ALA A 36 -0.19 -4.37 -9.53
C ALA A 36 -0.45 -5.70 -10.24
N THR A 37 0.49 -6.10 -11.09
CA THR A 37 0.53 -7.46 -11.61
C THR A 37 0.51 -8.41 -10.42
N PRO A 38 -0.33 -9.46 -10.41
CA PRO A 38 -0.22 -10.51 -9.41
C PRO A 38 1.23 -10.99 -9.41
N VAL A 39 1.96 -10.70 -8.33
CA VAL A 39 3.27 -11.27 -8.14
C VAL A 39 2.99 -12.72 -7.76
N GLU A 40 3.20 -13.64 -8.69
CA GLU A 40 3.25 -15.05 -8.36
C GLU A 40 4.44 -15.23 -7.42
N VAL A 41 4.12 -15.43 -6.15
CA VAL A 41 5.12 -15.72 -5.14
C VAL A 41 5.51 -17.17 -5.32
N ASP A 42 6.76 -17.40 -5.72
CA ASP A 42 7.29 -18.76 -5.85
C ASP A 42 7.37 -19.39 -4.43
N PRO A 43 6.65 -20.49 -4.17
CA PRO A 43 6.67 -21.15 -2.87
C PRO A 43 8.08 -21.65 -2.48
N ALA A 44 8.97 -21.94 -3.44
CA ALA A 44 10.35 -22.30 -3.15
C ALA A 44 11.12 -21.10 -2.58
N LEU A 45 10.94 -19.91 -3.15
CA LEU A 45 11.58 -18.68 -2.66
C LEU A 45 11.10 -18.29 -1.26
N VAL A 46 9.83 -18.54 -0.94
CA VAL A 46 9.29 -18.33 0.42
C VAL A 46 9.95 -19.27 1.42
N ALA A 47 10.08 -20.55 1.07
CA ALA A 47 10.75 -21.53 1.93
C ALA A 47 12.23 -21.17 2.17
N GLU A 48 12.93 -20.69 1.14
CA GLU A 48 14.32 -20.22 1.26
C GLU A 48 14.45 -19.00 2.19
N ILE A 49 13.51 -18.05 2.12
CA ILE A 49 13.48 -16.87 3.00
C ILE A 49 13.18 -17.28 4.45
N ASP A 50 12.22 -18.20 4.66
CA ASP A 50 11.85 -18.68 5.99
C ASP A 50 13.00 -19.47 6.64
N GLU A 51 13.72 -20.30 5.87
CA GLU A 51 14.91 -21.02 6.32
C GLU A 51 16.04 -20.04 6.68
N ALA A 52 16.32 -19.07 5.81
CA ALA A 52 17.32 -18.03 6.09
C ALA A 52 16.96 -17.16 7.30
N ALA A 53 15.68 -16.88 7.53
CA ALA A 53 15.21 -16.14 8.71
C ALA A 53 15.36 -16.96 10.00
N ALA A 54 15.16 -18.27 9.94
CA ALA A 54 15.35 -19.18 11.07
C ALA A 54 16.83 -19.37 11.45
N GLU A 55 17.75 -19.26 10.49
CA GLU A 55 19.20 -19.30 10.74
C GLU A 55 19.76 -18.01 11.37
N VAL A 56 19.00 -16.91 11.36
CA VAL A 56 19.42 -15.57 11.83
C VAL A 56 18.83 -15.24 13.22
N ASP A 57 18.43 -16.25 14.00
CA ASP A 57 18.13 -16.06 15.43
C ASP A 57 19.46 -16.10 16.22
N PHE A 58 19.90 -14.93 16.72
CA PHE A 58 21.17 -14.71 17.44
C PHE A 58 21.11 -15.13 18.92
#